data_AF-A0A956X6A8-F1
#
_entry.id   AF-A0A956X6A8-F1
#
_cell.length_a   1.000
_cell.length_b   1.000
_cell.length_c   1.000
_cell.angle_alpha   90.00
_cell.angle_beta   90.00
_cell.angle_gamma   90.00
#
_symmetry.space_group_name_H-M   'P 1'
#
loop_
_entity.id
_entity.type
_entity.pdbx_description
1 polymer ?
#
loop_
_entity_poly.entity_id
_entity_poly.type
_entity_poly.pdbx_seq_one_letter_code
_entity_poly.pdbx_strand_id
1 'polypeptide(L)'
;MTITNKRMMLWAGLIGLITWILASARPLQAAGIVGNGTPASCTAAALTAALSGGGTVTFNCGPAPHTITLTAVQTITTDTTIDGSGLITLSGGMATRLFSVQNGATFTVRGLQMVNGYTTDNGGAIYAERLSTLTIEDCLFQDNVAANGGAIATNGWGANDDGVAVSINGSTFSHNTATAPALPGGGNGGGALYLSGGTAAMVSDTTFSGNTAGNGGAIHLLHSNLWATDVTFTSNSAQNAAGGGGGGAIYLDGTKALSGQVRLQACTLRQNSTNQLGGAIFSFPEGTGATAVDQSTFDGNVSTNRGQGGAIYHQSALGSGSLTITRSLFVANRA
;
A
#
# COMPACT_ATOMS: atom_id res chain seq x y z
N MET A 1 -15.31 24.01 -65.69
CA MET A 1 -14.06 24.83 -65.70
C MET A 1 -14.22 25.92 -64.65
N THR A 2 -13.12 26.40 -64.04
CA THR A 2 -13.02 27.39 -62.94
C THR A 2 -13.51 26.92 -61.55
N ILE A 3 -12.63 26.50 -60.63
CA ILE A 3 -11.69 27.21 -59.71
C ILE A 3 -12.31 27.45 -58.31
N THR A 4 -11.82 26.63 -57.36
CA THR A 4 -11.36 26.88 -55.98
C THR A 4 -12.04 27.95 -55.10
N ASN A 5 -12.49 27.54 -53.90
CA ASN A 5 -12.28 28.33 -52.69
C ASN A 5 -12.26 27.46 -51.40
N LYS A 6 -11.09 26.85 -51.14
CA LYS A 6 -10.69 26.41 -49.80
C LYS A 6 -10.02 27.59 -49.12
N ARG A 7 -10.68 28.26 -48.16
CA ARG A 7 -10.09 29.07 -47.07
C ARG A 7 -11.21 29.83 -46.33
N MET A 8 -11.87 29.19 -45.37
CA MET A 8 -12.58 29.84 -44.25
C MET A 8 -13.13 28.76 -43.30
N MET A 9 -12.24 28.04 -42.62
CA MET A 9 -12.60 27.18 -41.49
C MET A 9 -11.36 26.82 -40.67
N LEU A 10 -10.65 27.85 -40.23
CA LEU A 10 -9.87 27.85 -39.00
C LEU A 10 -10.29 29.14 -38.29
N TRP A 11 -10.22 29.21 -36.96
CA TRP A 11 -10.67 30.33 -36.11
C TRP A 11 -12.05 30.17 -35.42
N ALA A 12 -12.39 28.95 -34.96
CA ALA A 12 -13.45 28.75 -33.96
C ALA A 12 -13.11 27.66 -32.92
N GLY A 13 -11.82 27.39 -32.68
CA GLY A 13 -11.36 26.28 -31.84
C GLY A 13 -10.29 26.62 -30.80
N LEU A 14 -10.12 27.90 -30.44
CA LEU A 14 -9.02 28.33 -29.55
C LEU A 14 -9.42 29.30 -28.43
N ILE A 15 -10.70 29.37 -28.05
CA ILE A 15 -11.17 30.23 -26.95
C ILE A 15 -11.84 29.42 -25.82
N GLY A 16 -12.10 28.12 -26.02
CA GLY A 16 -12.73 27.24 -25.01
C GLY A 16 -11.76 26.43 -24.14
N LEU A 17 -10.45 26.59 -24.29
CA LEU A 17 -9.45 25.70 -23.66
C LEU A 17 -8.56 26.39 -22.58
N ILE A 18 -8.95 27.57 -22.10
CA ILE A 18 -8.15 28.36 -21.12
C ILE A 18 -8.90 28.57 -19.79
N THR A 19 -10.13 28.11 -19.62
CA THR A 19 -10.93 28.36 -18.40
C THR A 19 -11.08 27.17 -17.44
N TRP A 20 -10.27 26.11 -17.56
CA TRP A 20 -10.29 24.96 -16.63
C TRP A 20 -8.93 24.58 -16.03
N ILE A 21 -7.95 25.50 -16.03
CA ILE A 21 -6.79 25.44 -15.13
C ILE A 21 -6.93 26.58 -14.12
N LEU A 22 -7.97 26.49 -13.30
CA LEU A 22 -7.85 26.87 -11.90
C LEU A 22 -7.71 25.54 -11.15
N ALA A 23 -6.55 24.89 -11.32
CA ALA A 23 -6.02 24.16 -10.18
C ALA A 23 -6.03 25.17 -9.05
N SER A 24 -6.85 24.93 -8.03
CA SER A 24 -6.81 25.71 -6.81
C SER A 24 -5.36 25.68 -6.36
N ALA A 25 -4.62 26.77 -6.58
CA ALA A 25 -3.30 26.91 -6.02
C ALA A 25 -3.54 26.90 -4.50
N ARG A 26 -3.38 25.73 -3.89
CA ARG A 26 -3.42 25.60 -2.45
C ARG A 26 -2.32 26.54 -1.94
N PRO A 27 -2.57 27.30 -0.86
CA PRO A 27 -1.56 28.19 -0.32
C PRO A 27 -0.26 27.40 -0.12
N LEU A 28 0.87 27.95 -0.59
CA LEU A 28 2.18 27.36 -0.39
C LEU A 28 2.41 27.25 1.12
N GLN A 29 2.29 26.05 1.67
CA GLN A 29 2.48 25.79 3.09
C GLN A 29 3.96 25.98 3.43
N ALA A 30 4.24 26.52 4.62
CA ALA A 30 5.60 26.79 5.06
C ALA A 30 6.40 25.48 5.14
N ALA A 31 7.53 25.42 4.45
CA ALA A 31 8.44 24.28 4.55
C ALA A 31 9.02 24.16 5.97
N GLY A 32 9.04 22.94 6.51
CA GLY A 32 9.66 22.62 7.80
C GLY A 32 11.08 22.07 7.62
N ILE A 33 12.00 22.42 8.52
CA ILE A 33 13.33 21.81 8.59
C ILE A 33 13.51 21.21 9.97
N VAL A 34 13.80 19.91 10.02
CA VAL A 34 14.13 19.19 11.26
C VAL A 34 15.63 19.31 11.51
N GLY A 35 16.00 19.90 12.65
CA GLY A 35 17.40 20.06 13.05
C GLY A 35 18.09 21.31 12.50
N ASN A 36 19.36 21.49 12.91
CA ASN A 36 20.16 22.70 12.67
C ASN A 36 21.56 22.42 12.10
N GLY A 37 21.80 21.21 11.59
CA GLY A 37 23.09 20.75 11.06
C GLY A 37 23.81 19.76 11.97
N THR A 38 23.25 19.46 13.14
CA THR A 38 23.83 18.48 14.09
C THR A 38 22.88 17.30 14.29
N PRO A 39 23.39 16.06 14.42
CA PRO A 39 22.53 14.89 14.69
C PRO A 39 21.67 15.06 15.95
N ALA A 40 22.23 15.66 17.00
CA ALA A 40 21.53 15.88 18.28
C ALA A 40 20.32 16.84 18.17
N SER A 41 20.31 17.71 17.16
CA SER A 41 19.18 18.63 16.94
C SER A 41 17.98 17.97 16.24
N CYS A 42 18.20 16.84 15.58
CA CYS A 42 17.15 16.06 14.93
C CYS A 42 16.46 15.14 15.93
N THR A 43 15.45 15.69 16.60
CA THR A 43 14.67 15.03 17.64
C THR A 43 13.23 14.81 17.19
N ALA A 44 12.49 13.95 17.90
CA ALA A 44 11.05 13.78 17.68
C ALA A 44 10.28 15.11 17.85
N ALA A 45 10.68 15.94 18.83
CA ALA A 45 10.07 17.25 19.03
C ALA A 45 10.33 18.21 17.86
N ALA A 46 11.54 18.19 17.29
CA ALA A 46 11.86 18.97 16.10
C ALA A 46 11.05 18.52 14.87
N LEU A 47 10.83 17.21 14.72
CA LEU A 47 9.95 16.67 13.69
C LEU A 47 8.49 17.14 13.90
N THR A 48 7.95 17.03 15.11
CA THR A 48 6.59 17.51 15.41
C THR A 48 6.44 18.99 15.11
N ALA A 49 7.41 19.82 15.48
CA ALA A 49 7.40 21.25 15.18
C ALA A 49 7.39 21.52 13.67
N ALA A 50 8.23 20.81 12.91
CA ALA A 50 8.32 20.95 11.46
C ALA A 50 7.03 20.51 10.72
N LEU A 51 6.29 19.54 11.27
CA LEU A 51 5.04 19.04 10.68
C LEU A 51 3.83 19.95 10.92
N SER A 52 3.90 20.88 11.88
CA SER A 52 2.74 21.65 12.36
C SER A 52 2.02 22.49 11.29
N GLY A 53 2.71 22.90 10.22
CA GLY A 53 2.16 23.71 9.13
C GLY A 53 1.77 22.92 7.87
N GLY A 54 2.09 21.63 7.79
CA GLY A 54 2.12 20.88 6.54
C GLY A 54 3.27 21.30 5.62
N GLY A 55 3.07 21.20 4.31
CA GLY A 55 4.09 21.53 3.31
C GLY A 55 5.24 20.52 3.26
N THR A 56 6.37 20.96 2.72
CA THR A 56 7.56 20.11 2.59
C THR A 56 8.40 20.14 3.86
N VAL A 57 8.64 18.99 4.46
CA VAL A 57 9.53 18.77 5.61
C VAL A 57 10.80 18.07 5.16
N THR A 58 11.95 18.66 5.50
CA THR A 58 13.30 18.13 5.21
C THR A 58 14.13 18.02 6.49
N PHE A 59 15.30 17.40 6.40
CA PHE A 59 16.16 17.15 7.56
C PHE A 59 17.54 17.77 7.39
N ASN A 60 17.98 18.50 8.42
CA ASN A 60 19.32 19.04 8.56
C ASN A 60 19.99 18.39 9.78
N CYS A 61 20.23 17.08 9.70
CA CYS A 61 20.82 16.28 10.77
C CYS A 61 22.33 16.10 10.66
N GLY A 62 22.96 16.76 9.69
CA GLY A 62 24.33 16.47 9.27
C GLY A 62 24.39 15.45 8.12
N PRO A 63 25.61 15.12 7.65
CA PRO A 63 25.79 14.35 6.40
C PRO A 63 25.69 12.82 6.58
N ALA A 64 25.66 12.31 7.81
CA ALA A 64 25.60 10.88 8.10
C ALA A 64 24.16 10.40 8.31
N PRO A 65 23.86 9.10 8.06
CA PRO A 65 22.57 8.52 8.41
C PRO A 65 22.21 8.77 9.88
N HIS A 66 20.95 9.12 10.14
CA HIS A 66 20.47 9.49 11.47
C HIS A 66 19.15 8.82 11.81
N THR A 67 19.02 8.34 13.05
CA THR A 67 17.78 7.75 13.56
C THR A 67 17.10 8.68 14.54
N ILE A 68 15.82 8.98 14.28
CA ILE A 68 14.93 9.70 15.19
C ILE A 68 13.94 8.70 15.76
N THR A 69 14.04 8.42 17.05
CA THR A 69 13.06 7.57 17.75
C THR A 69 11.87 8.44 18.17
N LEU A 70 10.67 8.08 17.70
CA LEU A 70 9.42 8.74 18.03
C LEU A 70 8.85 8.16 19.32
N THR A 71 8.35 9.03 20.18
CA THR A 71 7.69 8.65 21.45
C THR A 71 6.18 8.88 21.41
N ALA A 72 5.68 9.45 20.31
CA ALA A 72 4.27 9.72 20.07
C ALA A 72 3.98 9.74 18.56
N VAL A 73 2.74 9.38 18.22
CA VAL A 73 2.23 9.41 16.85
C VAL A 73 2.25 10.85 16.31
N GLN A 74 2.70 11.01 15.06
CA GLN A 74 2.66 12.28 14.34
C GLN A 74 1.37 12.35 13.52
N THR A 75 0.49 13.29 13.86
CA THR A 75 -0.79 13.47 13.16
C THR A 75 -0.62 14.40 11.97
N ILE A 76 -1.02 13.94 10.78
CA ILE A 76 -0.98 14.70 9.53
C ILE A 76 -2.41 15.18 9.23
N THR A 77 -2.68 16.46 9.53
CA THR A 77 -3.98 17.12 9.28
C THR A 77 -3.98 17.96 8.02
N THR A 78 -2.80 18.34 7.53
CA THR A 78 -2.58 19.20 6.38
C THR A 78 -1.67 18.49 5.38
N ASP A 79 -1.82 18.83 4.10
CA ASP A 79 -0.97 18.23 3.06
C ASP A 79 0.51 18.35 3.42
N THR A 80 1.21 17.23 3.43
CA THR A 80 2.59 17.16 3.93
C THR A 80 3.42 16.26 3.02
N THR A 81 4.61 16.71 2.67
CA THR A 81 5.65 15.89 2.05
C THR A 81 6.84 15.81 2.97
N ILE A 82 7.30 14.61 3.33
CA ILE A 82 8.54 14.41 4.08
C ILE A 82 9.60 13.82 3.15
N ASP A 83 10.73 14.50 3.03
CA ASP A 83 11.88 14.03 2.28
C ASP A 83 13.04 13.72 3.23
N GLY A 84 13.33 12.42 3.40
CA GLY A 84 14.44 11.93 4.20
C GLY A 84 15.79 11.89 3.48
N SER A 85 15.81 12.17 2.18
CA SER A 85 17.01 12.17 1.32
C SER A 85 17.86 10.88 1.43
N GLY A 86 17.22 9.76 1.79
CA GLY A 86 17.86 8.45 1.98
C GLY A 86 18.66 8.30 3.29
N LEU A 87 18.73 9.34 4.13
CA LEU A 87 19.58 9.35 5.34
C LEU A 87 18.80 9.15 6.63
N ILE A 88 17.48 9.31 6.60
CA ILE A 88 16.68 9.43 7.82
C ILE A 88 15.91 8.14 8.11
N THR A 89 16.13 7.64 9.32
CA THR A 89 15.34 6.57 9.92
C THR A 89 14.41 7.15 10.98
N LEU A 90 13.12 6.92 10.83
CA LEU A 90 12.10 7.19 11.85
C LEU A 90 11.73 5.87 12.52
N SER A 91 12.03 5.75 13.80
CA SER A 91 11.75 4.52 14.55
C SER A 91 10.63 4.71 15.57
N GLY A 92 9.67 3.79 15.60
CA GLY A 92 8.63 3.76 16.64
C GLY A 92 9.09 3.13 17.95
N GLY A 93 10.34 2.62 18.01
CA GLY A 93 10.92 2.01 19.21
C GLY A 93 10.17 0.78 19.71
N MET A 94 9.39 0.10 18.85
CA MET A 94 8.43 -0.94 19.23
C MET A 94 7.39 -0.48 20.27
N ALA A 95 7.09 0.83 20.32
CA ALA A 95 6.22 1.43 21.34
C ALA A 95 5.11 2.33 20.77
N THR A 96 5.28 2.90 19.58
CA THR A 96 4.29 3.81 18.99
C THR A 96 4.14 3.62 17.49
N ARG A 97 2.94 3.94 16.99
CA ARG A 97 2.71 4.22 15.57
C ARG A 97 3.51 5.47 15.16
N LEU A 98 4.04 5.51 13.95
CA LEU A 98 4.79 6.69 13.47
C LEU A 98 3.85 7.82 13.04
N PHE A 99 2.90 7.54 12.13
CA PHE A 99 2.03 8.55 11.52
C PHE A 99 0.55 8.16 11.54
N SER A 100 -0.30 9.18 11.71
CA SER A 100 -1.75 9.09 11.49
C SER A 100 -2.19 10.16 10.49
N VAL A 101 -2.57 9.74 9.29
CA VAL A 101 -3.04 10.63 8.21
C VAL A 101 -4.55 10.80 8.34
N GLN A 102 -4.96 12.04 8.60
CA GLN A 102 -6.36 12.37 8.83
C GLN A 102 -7.14 12.45 7.51
N ASN A 103 -8.46 12.33 7.63
CA ASN A 103 -9.40 12.35 6.51
C ASN A 103 -9.12 13.50 5.51
N GLY A 104 -8.96 13.15 4.23
CA GLY A 104 -8.77 14.12 3.14
C GLY A 104 -7.36 14.71 3.01
N ALA A 105 -6.42 14.41 3.90
CA ALA A 105 -5.06 14.93 3.82
C ALA A 105 -4.23 14.19 2.76
N THR A 106 -3.30 14.90 2.12
CA THR A 106 -2.27 14.30 1.26
C THR A 106 -1.00 14.09 2.06
N PHE A 107 -0.49 12.87 2.10
CA PHE A 107 0.77 12.56 2.75
C PHE A 107 1.73 11.87 1.78
N THR A 108 2.87 12.52 1.54
CA THR A 108 3.95 11.97 0.73
C THR A 108 5.16 11.74 1.62
N VAL A 109 5.78 10.56 1.51
CA VAL A 109 7.07 10.25 2.14
C VAL A 109 8.02 9.71 1.10
N ARG A 110 9.25 10.22 1.11
CA ARG A 110 10.31 9.78 0.20
C ARG A 110 11.67 9.64 0.86
N GLY A 111 12.41 8.61 0.46
CA GLY A 111 13.78 8.38 0.93
C GLY A 111 13.87 8.21 2.45
N LEU A 112 12.85 7.59 3.07
CA LEU A 112 12.77 7.37 4.52
C LEU A 112 12.87 5.88 4.86
N GLN A 113 13.48 5.59 6.00
CA GLN A 113 13.34 4.29 6.66
C GLN A 113 12.35 4.44 7.83
N MET A 114 11.27 3.67 7.84
CA MET A 114 10.21 3.68 8.84
C MET A 114 10.18 2.31 9.52
N VAL A 115 10.71 2.25 10.74
CA VAL A 115 11.06 0.98 11.38
C VAL A 115 10.50 0.84 12.79
N ASN A 116 10.25 -0.39 13.22
CA ASN A 116 9.84 -0.69 14.60
C ASN A 116 8.60 0.13 15.07
N GLY A 117 7.70 0.47 14.14
CA GLY A 117 6.40 1.05 14.47
C GLY A 117 5.52 0.00 15.17
N TYR A 118 4.82 0.38 16.22
CA TYR A 118 4.00 -0.54 17.01
C TYR A 118 2.65 0.06 17.40
N THR A 119 1.59 -0.71 17.20
CA THR A 119 0.27 -0.42 17.77
C THR A 119 -0.53 -1.70 17.97
N THR A 120 -1.50 -1.69 18.88
CA THR A 120 -2.50 -2.76 19.02
C THR A 120 -3.74 -2.53 18.14
N ASP A 121 -3.70 -1.51 17.30
CA ASP A 121 -4.72 -1.13 16.32
C ASP A 121 -4.14 -1.27 14.89
N ASN A 122 -4.68 -0.58 13.89
CA ASN A 122 -4.27 -0.69 12.49
C ASN A 122 -3.06 0.18 12.15
N GLY A 123 -2.11 -0.32 11.34
CA GLY A 123 -0.99 0.48 10.81
C GLY A 123 0.10 0.73 11.84
N GLY A 124 1.18 -0.05 11.80
CA GLY A 124 2.31 0.07 12.75
C GLY A 124 3.19 1.26 12.44
N ALA A 125 3.44 1.53 11.16
CA ALA A 125 4.09 2.75 10.71
C ALA A 125 3.05 3.84 10.41
N ILE A 126 2.15 3.59 9.46
CA ILE A 126 1.21 4.59 8.95
C ILE A 126 -0.22 4.05 9.04
N TYR A 127 -1.11 4.86 9.60
CA TYR A 127 -2.54 4.69 9.47
C TYR A 127 -3.12 5.83 8.64
N ALA A 128 -3.93 5.53 7.62
CA ALA A 128 -4.53 6.53 6.74
C ALA A 128 -6.06 6.41 6.70
N GLU A 129 -6.73 7.52 6.98
CA GLU A 129 -8.20 7.62 6.97
C GLU A 129 -8.75 7.89 5.57
N ARG A 130 -10.05 7.64 5.37
CA ARG A 130 -10.78 7.87 4.10
C ARG A 130 -10.45 9.21 3.44
N LEU A 131 -10.63 9.27 2.12
CA LEU A 131 -10.39 10.42 1.25
C LEU A 131 -8.96 10.97 1.26
N SER A 132 -8.06 10.40 2.07
CA SER A 132 -6.65 10.76 2.05
C SER A 132 -5.96 10.23 0.80
N THR A 133 -4.81 10.83 0.49
CA THR A 133 -3.88 10.33 -0.52
C THR A 133 -2.56 10.01 0.15
N LEU A 134 -2.04 8.81 -0.07
CA LEU A 134 -0.76 8.35 0.47
C LEU A 134 0.19 8.03 -0.68
N THR A 135 1.30 8.75 -0.75
CA THR A 135 2.37 8.52 -1.73
C THR A 135 3.65 8.11 -1.01
N ILE A 136 4.17 6.94 -1.38
CA ILE A 136 5.37 6.34 -0.81
C ILE A 136 6.40 6.15 -1.93
N GLU A 137 7.58 6.72 -1.79
CA GLU A 137 8.63 6.65 -2.82
C GLU A 137 9.97 6.31 -2.17
N ASP A 138 10.70 5.33 -2.71
CA ASP A 138 12.06 5.01 -2.26
C ASP A 138 12.19 4.83 -0.73
N CYS A 139 11.17 4.22 -0.12
CA CYS A 139 11.08 4.05 1.33
C CYS A 139 11.34 2.60 1.76
N LEU A 140 11.82 2.43 2.99
CA LEU A 140 11.88 1.14 3.68
C LEU A 140 10.87 1.13 4.83
N PHE A 141 10.03 0.10 4.88
CA PHE A 141 9.19 -0.25 6.03
C PHE A 141 9.66 -1.57 6.61
N GLN A 142 10.21 -1.55 7.81
CA GLN A 142 10.80 -2.75 8.40
C GLN A 142 10.38 -2.97 9.85
N ASP A 143 10.11 -4.23 10.21
CA ASP A 143 9.86 -4.66 11.59
C ASP A 143 8.69 -3.90 12.25
N ASN A 144 7.73 -3.42 11.46
CA ASN A 144 6.55 -2.75 11.99
C ASN A 144 5.47 -3.77 12.36
N VAL A 145 4.79 -3.52 13.47
CA VAL A 145 3.82 -4.45 14.07
C VAL A 145 2.51 -3.71 14.36
N ALA A 146 1.40 -4.31 13.93
CA ALA A 146 0.05 -3.79 14.16
C ALA A 146 -0.95 -4.92 14.33
N ALA A 147 -2.18 -4.63 14.74
CA ALA A 147 -3.28 -5.59 14.64
C ALA A 147 -3.54 -5.95 13.17
N ASN A 148 -3.69 -4.96 12.29
CA ASN A 148 -3.77 -5.13 10.84
C ASN A 148 -2.83 -4.16 10.13
N GLY A 149 -2.27 -4.57 8.99
CA GLY A 149 -1.35 -3.72 8.24
C GLY A 149 -0.10 -3.42 9.07
N GLY A 150 0.76 -4.42 9.27
CA GLY A 150 1.92 -4.29 10.17
C GLY A 150 2.72 -3.02 9.89
N ALA A 151 2.89 -2.64 8.61
CA ALA A 151 3.40 -1.33 8.22
C ALA A 151 2.30 -0.30 8.02
N ILE A 152 1.42 -0.50 7.03
CA ILE A 152 0.44 0.50 6.62
C ILE A 152 -0.96 -0.10 6.68
N ALA A 153 -1.90 0.65 7.24
CA ALA A 153 -3.32 0.32 7.15
C ALA A 153 -4.14 1.52 6.69
N THR A 154 -5.15 1.25 5.86
CA THR A 154 -6.17 2.23 5.47
C THR A 154 -7.52 1.87 6.08
N ASN A 155 -8.33 2.89 6.36
CA ASN A 155 -9.72 2.70 6.81
C ASN A 155 -10.69 3.43 5.90
N GLY A 156 -11.55 2.67 5.23
CA GLY A 156 -12.84 3.13 4.73
C GLY A 156 -13.97 2.46 5.52
N TRP A 157 -14.94 3.25 5.99
CA TRP A 157 -16.02 2.83 6.89
C TRP A 157 -17.11 2.04 6.16
N GLY A 158 -16.71 0.94 5.55
CA GLY A 158 -17.59 0.04 4.81
C GLY A 158 -17.25 -0.02 3.33
N ALA A 159 -17.92 -0.93 2.65
CA ALA A 159 -17.65 -1.28 1.27
C ALA A 159 -18.21 -0.28 0.24
N ASN A 160 -18.48 0.98 0.61
CA ASN A 160 -18.94 2.06 -0.29
C ASN A 160 -18.26 3.40 0.08
N ASP A 161 -17.15 3.34 0.83
CA ASP A 161 -16.37 4.54 1.15
C ASP A 161 -15.43 4.84 -0.03
N ASP A 162 -15.04 6.11 -0.19
CA ASP A 162 -14.11 6.55 -1.24
C ASP A 162 -12.65 6.10 -0.96
N GLY A 163 -12.45 5.34 0.12
CA GLY A 163 -11.20 4.69 0.47
C GLY A 163 -10.03 5.65 0.61
N VAL A 164 -8.83 5.13 0.42
CA VAL A 164 -7.59 5.90 0.32
C VAL A 164 -7.00 5.69 -1.07
N ALA A 165 -6.48 6.76 -1.67
CA ALA A 165 -5.65 6.64 -2.87
C ALA A 165 -4.20 6.35 -2.43
N VAL A 166 -3.68 5.17 -2.74
CA VAL A 166 -2.34 4.73 -2.33
C VAL A 166 -1.45 4.56 -3.56
N SER A 167 -0.31 5.23 -3.58
CA SER A 167 0.74 5.06 -4.59
C SER A 167 2.04 4.66 -3.91
N ILE A 168 2.64 3.55 -4.31
CA ILE A 168 3.90 3.04 -3.76
C ILE A 168 4.86 2.76 -4.91
N ASN A 169 6.05 3.37 -4.88
CA ASN A 169 7.08 3.17 -5.88
C ASN A 169 8.47 2.99 -5.24
N GLY A 170 9.32 2.14 -5.83
CA GLY A 170 10.73 2.02 -5.45
C GLY A 170 10.99 1.56 -4.01
N SER A 171 9.99 0.94 -3.36
CA SER A 171 10.00 0.76 -1.91
C SER A 171 10.20 -0.69 -1.46
N THR A 172 10.54 -0.88 -0.19
CA THR A 172 10.68 -2.22 0.42
C THR A 172 9.86 -2.32 1.71
N PHE A 173 9.07 -3.38 1.81
CA PHE A 173 8.34 -3.77 3.02
C PHE A 173 8.88 -5.11 3.49
N SER A 174 9.62 -5.12 4.60
CA SER A 174 10.25 -6.33 5.11
C SER A 174 9.92 -6.63 6.56
N HIS A 175 9.64 -7.90 6.88
CA HIS A 175 9.44 -8.39 8.25
C HIS A 175 8.34 -7.66 9.04
N ASN A 176 7.36 -7.06 8.35
CA ASN A 176 6.22 -6.43 9.00
C ASN A 176 5.20 -7.50 9.40
N THR A 177 4.56 -7.31 10.55
CA THR A 177 3.68 -8.31 11.16
C THR A 177 2.32 -7.74 11.54
N ALA A 178 1.25 -8.39 11.06
CA ALA A 178 -0.09 -8.21 11.58
C ALA A 178 -0.39 -9.28 12.63
N THR A 179 -0.78 -8.86 13.83
CA THR A 179 -0.96 -9.74 15.00
C THR A 179 -2.42 -10.09 15.28
N ALA A 180 -3.38 -9.40 14.65
CA ALA A 180 -4.79 -9.73 14.85
C ALA A 180 -5.04 -11.17 14.37
N PRO A 181 -5.75 -11.98 15.17
CA PRO A 181 -6.11 -13.32 14.73
C PRO A 181 -7.00 -13.20 13.50
N ALA A 182 -6.74 -14.06 12.52
CA ALA A 182 -7.64 -14.17 11.39
C ALA A 182 -8.98 -14.74 11.87
N LEU A 183 -10.06 -14.05 11.51
CA LEU A 183 -11.42 -14.46 11.82
C LEU A 183 -11.98 -15.33 10.68
N PRO A 184 -12.89 -16.27 10.97
CA PRO A 184 -13.69 -16.92 9.93
C PRO A 184 -14.37 -15.84 9.07
N GLY A 185 -14.15 -15.89 7.75
CA GLY A 185 -14.66 -14.85 6.83
C GLY A 185 -13.74 -13.65 6.61
N GLY A 186 -12.46 -13.70 7.00
CA GLY A 186 -11.43 -12.89 6.35
C GLY A 186 -11.20 -11.47 6.86
N GLY A 187 -11.76 -11.04 7.98
CA GLY A 187 -11.76 -9.62 8.38
C GLY A 187 -10.40 -8.99 8.74
N ASN A 188 -9.36 -9.76 9.09
CA ASN A 188 -8.08 -9.25 9.62
C ASN A 188 -6.88 -9.78 8.83
N GLY A 189 -5.81 -8.98 8.69
CA GLY A 189 -4.56 -9.42 8.03
C GLY A 189 -3.63 -8.31 7.53
N GLY A 190 -2.79 -8.66 6.55
CA GLY A 190 -1.88 -7.75 5.87
C GLY A 190 -0.61 -7.52 6.66
N GLY A 191 0.40 -8.38 6.51
CA GLY A 191 1.63 -8.25 7.30
C GLY A 191 2.34 -6.94 7.04
N ALA A 192 2.33 -6.49 5.78
CA ALA A 192 2.75 -5.14 5.39
C ALA A 192 1.55 -4.20 5.25
N LEU A 193 0.62 -4.49 4.33
CA LEU A 193 -0.46 -3.59 3.94
C LEU A 193 -1.83 -4.18 4.27
N TYR A 194 -2.66 -3.42 4.96
CA TYR A 194 -4.09 -3.68 5.09
C TYR A 194 -4.87 -2.57 4.40
N LEU A 195 -5.55 -2.92 3.30
CA LEU A 195 -6.27 -1.98 2.46
C LEU A 195 -7.77 -2.27 2.58
N SER A 196 -8.54 -1.28 3.02
CA SER A 196 -9.97 -1.46 3.26
C SER A 196 -10.84 -0.35 2.70
N GLY A 197 -12.12 -0.68 2.50
CA GLY A 197 -13.21 0.28 2.25
C GLY A 197 -13.04 1.09 0.97
N GLY A 198 -12.87 0.41 -0.16
CA GLY A 198 -12.76 1.05 -1.48
C GLY A 198 -11.36 1.57 -1.82
N THR A 199 -10.38 1.32 -0.96
CA THR A 199 -8.99 1.75 -1.19
C THR A 199 -8.45 1.24 -2.53
N ALA A 200 -7.77 2.12 -3.24
CA ALA A 200 -7.15 1.87 -4.53
C ALA A 200 -5.63 2.01 -4.38
N ALA A 201 -4.90 0.89 -4.50
CA ALA A 201 -3.45 0.87 -4.41
C ALA A 201 -2.80 0.60 -5.76
N MET A 202 -1.91 1.49 -6.17
CA MET A 202 -1.00 1.31 -7.29
C MET A 202 0.41 1.13 -6.75
N VAL A 203 1.03 -0.01 -7.07
CA VAL A 203 2.32 -0.41 -6.51
C VAL A 203 3.26 -0.78 -7.65
N SER A 204 4.43 -0.17 -7.71
CA SER A 204 5.45 -0.54 -8.69
C SER A 204 6.85 -0.55 -8.13
N ASP A 205 7.74 -1.32 -8.77
CA ASP A 205 9.17 -1.37 -8.44
C ASP A 205 9.43 -1.62 -6.95
N THR A 206 8.61 -2.48 -6.34
CA THR A 206 8.53 -2.63 -4.88
C THR A 206 8.75 -4.07 -4.47
N THR A 207 9.35 -4.28 -3.29
CA THR A 207 9.55 -5.62 -2.71
C THR A 207 8.79 -5.78 -1.39
N PHE A 208 7.99 -6.83 -1.28
CA PHE A 208 7.42 -7.34 -0.04
C PHE A 208 8.13 -8.62 0.36
N SER A 209 8.87 -8.61 1.47
CA SER A 209 9.68 -9.75 1.90
C SER A 209 9.45 -10.15 3.37
N GLY A 210 9.25 -11.44 3.64
CA GLY A 210 9.21 -11.93 5.02
C GLY A 210 8.08 -11.36 5.88
N ASN A 211 7.03 -10.78 5.29
CA ASN A 211 5.92 -10.22 6.04
C ASN A 211 4.98 -11.35 6.49
N THR A 212 4.38 -11.20 7.67
CA THR A 212 3.55 -12.24 8.30
C THR A 212 2.21 -11.71 8.78
N ALA A 213 1.13 -12.47 8.56
CA ALA A 213 -0.20 -12.14 9.05
C ALA A 213 -1.08 -13.38 9.18
N GLY A 214 -2.28 -13.22 9.76
CA GLY A 214 -3.32 -14.24 9.69
C GLY A 214 -3.85 -14.46 8.26
N ASN A 215 -4.14 -13.39 7.52
CA ASN A 215 -4.47 -13.41 6.10
C ASN A 215 -3.57 -12.46 5.33
N GLY A 216 -3.16 -12.81 4.11
CA GLY A 216 -2.38 -11.92 3.26
C GLY A 216 -1.04 -11.61 3.91
N GLY A 217 -0.10 -12.56 3.84
CA GLY A 217 1.18 -12.42 4.55
C GLY A 217 1.88 -11.10 4.26
N ALA A 218 1.77 -10.58 3.03
CA ALA A 218 2.14 -9.21 2.70
C ALA A 218 0.94 -8.26 2.68
N ILE A 219 -0.04 -8.51 1.81
CA ILE A 219 -1.13 -7.58 1.50
C ILE A 219 -2.48 -8.23 1.77
N HIS A 220 -3.33 -7.53 2.49
CA HIS A 220 -4.73 -7.88 2.65
C HIS A 220 -5.62 -6.77 2.07
N LEU A 221 -6.46 -7.15 1.11
CA LEU A 221 -7.46 -6.30 0.46
C LEU A 221 -8.86 -6.70 0.92
N LEU A 222 -9.55 -5.78 1.58
CA LEU A 222 -10.95 -5.90 1.98
C LEU A 222 -11.79 -4.87 1.21
N HIS A 223 -12.55 -5.34 0.22
CA HIS A 223 -13.33 -4.51 -0.71
C HIS A 223 -12.48 -3.41 -1.36
N SER A 224 -11.26 -3.77 -1.77
CA SER A 224 -10.23 -2.83 -2.22
C SER A 224 -9.53 -3.36 -3.47
N ASN A 225 -8.78 -2.49 -4.14
CA ASN A 225 -8.15 -2.77 -5.43
C ASN A 225 -6.62 -2.66 -5.33
N LEU A 226 -5.93 -3.59 -5.98
CA LEU A 226 -4.48 -3.59 -6.15
C LEU A 226 -4.12 -3.69 -7.63
N TRP A 227 -3.33 -2.72 -8.09
CA TRP A 227 -2.61 -2.77 -9.36
C TRP A 227 -1.11 -2.80 -9.06
N ALA A 228 -0.47 -3.94 -9.33
CA ALA A 228 0.95 -4.14 -9.07
C ALA A 228 1.71 -4.38 -10.39
N THR A 229 2.79 -3.64 -10.60
CA THR A 229 3.66 -3.76 -11.78
C THR A 229 5.11 -3.87 -11.34
N ASP A 230 5.84 -4.88 -11.82
CA ASP A 230 7.25 -5.07 -11.45
C ASP A 230 7.47 -5.20 -9.93
N VAL A 231 6.54 -5.89 -9.24
CA VAL A 231 6.58 -6.10 -7.79
C VAL A 231 7.06 -7.50 -7.45
N THR A 232 7.92 -7.60 -6.43
CA THR A 232 8.38 -8.89 -5.88
C THR A 232 7.72 -9.16 -4.53
N PHE A 233 7.05 -10.31 -4.41
CA PHE A 233 6.56 -10.88 -3.16
C PHE A 233 7.38 -12.13 -2.85
N THR A 234 8.25 -12.07 -1.84
CA THR A 234 9.11 -13.19 -1.47
C THR A 234 8.96 -13.60 -0.01
N SER A 235 8.80 -14.90 0.24
CA SER A 235 8.85 -15.44 1.61
C SER A 235 7.84 -14.83 2.58
N ASN A 236 6.70 -14.32 2.07
CA ASN A 236 5.62 -13.85 2.92
C ASN A 236 4.77 -15.03 3.39
N SER A 237 4.25 -14.95 4.62
CA SER A 237 3.56 -16.06 5.26
C SER A 237 2.20 -15.65 5.83
N ALA A 238 1.15 -16.40 5.45
CA ALA A 238 -0.15 -16.35 6.11
C ALA A 238 -0.34 -17.55 7.05
N GLN A 239 -0.67 -17.28 8.31
CA GLN A 239 -0.94 -18.29 9.34
C GLN A 239 -2.35 -18.07 9.92
N ASN A 240 -3.37 -18.63 9.28
CA ASN A 240 -4.75 -18.51 9.69
C ASN A 240 -5.19 -19.71 10.54
N ALA A 241 -6.20 -19.51 11.39
CA ALA A 241 -7.00 -20.61 11.90
C ALA A 241 -7.71 -21.36 10.75
N ALA A 242 -8.07 -22.62 10.99
CA ALA A 242 -8.71 -23.46 9.98
C ALA A 242 -10.03 -22.85 9.46
N GLY A 243 -10.24 -22.87 8.14
CA GLY A 243 -11.49 -22.45 7.50
C GLY A 243 -11.48 -21.03 6.91
N GLY A 244 -10.34 -20.31 6.97
CA GLY A 244 -10.16 -19.05 6.25
C GLY A 244 -9.49 -19.20 4.88
N GLY A 245 -9.47 -18.13 4.08
CA GLY A 245 -8.92 -18.17 2.71
C GLY A 245 -7.39 -18.16 2.62
N GLY A 246 -6.70 -17.45 3.52
CA GLY A 246 -5.25 -17.41 3.71
C GLY A 246 -4.40 -17.39 2.42
N GLY A 247 -4.12 -16.20 1.89
CA GLY A 247 -3.16 -15.98 0.81
C GLY A 247 -1.76 -15.69 1.36
N GLY A 248 -0.76 -16.51 1.00
CA GLY A 248 0.59 -16.39 1.58
C GLY A 248 1.26 -15.04 1.34
N ALA A 249 1.04 -14.43 0.17
CA ALA A 249 1.40 -13.04 -0.10
C ALA A 249 0.17 -12.13 -0.07
N ILE A 250 -0.82 -12.42 -0.91
CA ILE A 250 -1.96 -11.54 -1.17
C ILE A 250 -3.25 -12.26 -0.80
N TYR A 251 -4.07 -11.61 0.02
CA TYR A 251 -5.45 -12.03 0.28
C TYR A 251 -6.38 -10.96 -0.24
N LEU A 252 -7.32 -11.34 -1.11
CA LEU A 252 -8.41 -10.50 -1.59
C LEU A 252 -9.75 -11.05 -1.11
N ASP A 253 -10.49 -10.22 -0.40
CA ASP A 253 -11.92 -10.39 -0.15
C ASP A 253 -12.68 -9.23 -0.82
N GLY A 254 -13.40 -9.58 -1.89
CA GLY A 254 -14.23 -8.67 -2.66
C GLY A 254 -15.72 -8.71 -2.29
N THR A 255 -16.11 -9.34 -1.17
CA THR A 255 -17.52 -9.57 -0.78
C THR A 255 -18.27 -8.29 -0.37
N LYS A 256 -18.47 -7.35 -1.30
CA LYS A 256 -19.50 -6.28 -1.31
C LYS A 256 -19.29 -5.33 -2.50
N ALA A 257 -20.35 -4.58 -2.82
CA ALA A 257 -20.60 -3.56 -3.87
C ALA A 257 -19.44 -2.97 -4.72
N LEU A 258 -18.21 -2.85 -4.20
CA LEU A 258 -17.07 -2.24 -4.90
C LEU A 258 -16.20 -3.19 -5.72
N SER A 259 -16.52 -4.49 -5.77
CA SER A 259 -15.93 -5.42 -6.74
C SER A 259 -14.38 -5.45 -6.68
N GLY A 260 -13.82 -5.89 -5.56
CA GLY A 260 -12.38 -5.87 -5.32
C GLY A 260 -11.56 -6.58 -6.41
N GLN A 261 -10.41 -6.00 -6.77
CA GLN A 261 -9.56 -6.45 -7.88
C GLN A 261 -8.11 -6.62 -7.48
N VAL A 262 -7.46 -7.61 -8.10
CA VAL A 262 -6.01 -7.76 -8.10
C VAL A 262 -5.55 -7.85 -9.54
N ARG A 263 -4.66 -6.95 -9.96
CA ARG A 263 -3.99 -7.02 -11.26
C ARG A 263 -2.49 -7.02 -11.05
N LEU A 264 -1.84 -8.07 -11.52
CA LEU A 264 -0.39 -8.24 -11.43
C LEU A 264 0.19 -8.25 -12.85
N GLN A 265 1.16 -7.37 -13.10
CA GLN A 265 1.91 -7.33 -14.35
C GLN A 265 3.41 -7.42 -14.05
N ALA A 266 4.13 -8.31 -14.74
CA ALA A 266 5.58 -8.46 -14.57
C ALA A 266 6.02 -8.72 -13.10
N CYS A 267 5.14 -9.32 -12.29
CA CYS A 267 5.40 -9.54 -10.87
C CYS A 267 6.08 -10.90 -10.62
N THR A 268 6.84 -10.99 -9.53
CA THR A 268 7.42 -12.25 -9.06
C THR A 268 6.86 -12.60 -7.68
N LEU A 269 6.24 -13.76 -7.56
CA LEU A 269 5.71 -14.31 -6.31
C LEU A 269 6.47 -15.59 -6.01
N ARG A 270 7.41 -15.52 -5.06
CA ARG A 270 8.34 -16.61 -4.77
C ARG A 270 8.32 -17.03 -3.33
N GLN A 271 8.27 -18.34 -3.07
CA GLN A 271 8.40 -18.92 -1.72
C GLN A 271 7.41 -18.34 -0.70
N ASN A 272 6.26 -17.84 -1.14
CA ASN A 272 5.21 -17.43 -0.23
C ASN A 272 4.47 -18.66 0.27
N SER A 273 4.00 -18.61 1.52
CA SER A 273 3.39 -19.77 2.16
C SER A 273 2.11 -19.43 2.88
N THR A 274 1.16 -20.37 2.87
CA THR A 274 -0.03 -20.32 3.71
C THR A 274 -0.29 -21.68 4.33
N ASN A 275 -0.92 -21.67 5.50
CA ASN A 275 -1.52 -22.89 6.06
C ASN A 275 -2.98 -23.12 5.62
N GLN A 276 -3.53 -22.25 4.75
CA GLN A 276 -4.88 -22.38 4.15
C GLN A 276 -4.82 -22.54 2.63
N LEU A 277 -5.57 -21.76 1.84
CA LEU A 277 -5.96 -22.15 0.48
C LEU A 277 -5.00 -21.64 -0.62
N GLY A 278 -4.48 -20.42 -0.52
CA GLY A 278 -3.69 -19.79 -1.59
C GLY A 278 -2.21 -19.64 -1.24
N GLY A 279 -1.33 -20.48 -1.79
CA GLY A 279 0.11 -20.46 -1.48
C GLY A 279 0.76 -19.09 -1.67
N ALA A 280 0.42 -18.38 -2.74
CA ALA A 280 0.75 -16.97 -2.92
C ALA A 280 -0.50 -16.08 -2.82
N ILE A 281 -1.55 -16.41 -3.57
CA ILE A 281 -2.74 -15.57 -3.68
C ILE A 281 -3.97 -16.37 -3.25
N PHE A 282 -4.72 -15.82 -2.31
CA PHE A 282 -6.13 -16.14 -2.15
C PHE A 282 -6.95 -15.00 -2.74
N SER A 283 -7.91 -15.31 -3.60
CA SER A 283 -8.79 -14.31 -4.19
C SER A 283 -10.24 -14.75 -4.14
N PHE A 284 -11.07 -13.88 -3.56
CA PHE A 284 -12.51 -13.98 -3.54
C PHE A 284 -13.18 -12.73 -4.14
N PRO A 285 -13.08 -12.48 -5.45
CA PRO A 285 -13.81 -11.37 -6.07
C PRO A 285 -15.30 -11.67 -6.24
N GLU A 286 -16.12 -10.63 -6.11
CA GLU A 286 -17.55 -10.65 -6.44
C GLU A 286 -17.90 -9.56 -7.46
N GLY A 287 -19.06 -9.68 -8.11
CA GLY A 287 -19.59 -8.66 -9.01
C GLY A 287 -18.71 -8.50 -10.25
N THR A 288 -18.22 -7.29 -10.51
CA THR A 288 -17.28 -7.02 -11.63
C THR A 288 -15.81 -7.18 -11.21
N GLY A 289 -15.55 -7.70 -10.01
CA GLY A 289 -14.23 -7.90 -9.47
C GLY A 289 -13.45 -8.93 -10.27
N ALA A 290 -12.12 -8.81 -10.33
CA ALA A 290 -11.32 -9.71 -11.14
C ALA A 290 -9.91 -9.89 -10.55
N THR A 291 -9.36 -11.07 -10.80
CA THR A 291 -7.94 -11.35 -10.62
C THR A 291 -7.30 -11.50 -12.00
N ALA A 292 -6.39 -10.60 -12.36
CA ALA A 292 -5.66 -10.66 -13.61
C ALA A 292 -4.16 -10.78 -13.34
N VAL A 293 -3.51 -11.71 -14.02
CA VAL A 293 -2.08 -11.99 -13.86
C VAL A 293 -1.46 -12.08 -15.24
N ASP A 294 -0.48 -11.23 -15.50
CA ASP A 294 0.17 -11.14 -16.79
C ASP A 294 1.69 -11.01 -16.65
N GLN A 295 2.44 -11.70 -17.50
CA GLN A 295 3.91 -11.70 -17.51
C GLN A 295 4.56 -11.99 -16.14
N SER A 296 3.89 -12.74 -15.28
CA SER A 296 4.30 -12.90 -13.89
C SER A 296 4.85 -14.30 -13.61
N THR A 297 5.70 -14.42 -12.60
CA THR A 297 6.30 -15.70 -12.19
C THR A 297 5.83 -16.09 -10.78
N PHE A 298 5.36 -17.32 -10.64
CA PHE A 298 5.01 -17.97 -9.37
C PHE A 298 5.95 -19.13 -9.14
N ASP A 299 6.89 -18.99 -8.21
CA ASP A 299 7.95 -19.98 -7.97
C ASP A 299 7.98 -20.47 -6.52
N GLY A 300 7.79 -21.78 -6.32
CA GLY A 300 7.99 -22.40 -5.01
C GLY A 300 7.01 -21.94 -3.92
N ASN A 301 5.83 -21.44 -4.29
CA ASN A 301 4.80 -21.07 -3.31
C ASN A 301 4.12 -22.32 -2.75
N VAL A 302 3.71 -22.27 -1.48
CA VAL A 302 3.22 -23.44 -0.75
C VAL A 302 1.92 -23.15 -0.02
N SER A 303 0.90 -23.93 -0.34
CA SER A 303 -0.26 -24.15 0.52
C SER A 303 -0.05 -25.47 1.27
N THR A 304 -0.30 -25.51 2.57
CA THR A 304 -0.26 -26.78 3.33
C THR A 304 -1.66 -27.36 3.59
N ASN A 305 -2.71 -26.77 3.02
CA ASN A 305 -4.08 -27.26 3.21
C ASN A 305 -4.52 -28.18 2.05
N ARG A 306 -4.26 -29.47 2.23
CA ARG A 306 -4.95 -30.60 1.58
C ARG A 306 -5.22 -30.43 0.06
N GLY A 307 -4.25 -29.96 -0.71
CA GLY A 307 -4.31 -29.97 -2.18
C GLY A 307 -5.00 -28.76 -2.82
N GLN A 308 -5.19 -27.65 -2.09
CA GLN A 308 -5.78 -26.43 -2.65
C GLN A 308 -4.73 -25.34 -2.94
N GLY A 309 -4.72 -24.85 -4.18
CA GLY A 309 -4.18 -23.55 -4.59
C GLY A 309 -2.70 -23.25 -4.31
N GLY A 310 -1.77 -24.15 -4.64
CA GLY A 310 -0.35 -24.00 -4.29
C GLY A 310 0.33 -22.70 -4.75
N ALA A 311 -0.20 -22.07 -5.80
CA ALA A 311 0.12 -20.68 -6.15
C ALA A 311 -1.08 -19.76 -5.91
N ILE A 312 -2.20 -20.04 -6.59
CA ILE A 312 -3.41 -19.22 -6.55
C ILE A 312 -4.59 -20.11 -6.17
N TYR A 313 -5.34 -19.67 -5.17
CA TYR A 313 -6.71 -20.10 -4.96
C TYR A 313 -7.65 -18.97 -5.34
N HIS A 314 -8.58 -19.27 -6.24
CA HIS A 314 -9.55 -18.31 -6.73
C HIS A 314 -10.95 -18.89 -6.57
N GLN A 315 -11.84 -18.12 -5.95
CA GLN A 315 -13.23 -18.45 -5.78
C GLN A 315 -14.07 -17.21 -6.06
N SER A 316 -15.25 -17.37 -6.65
CA SER A 316 -16.18 -16.26 -6.81
C SER A 316 -17.59 -16.73 -6.50
N ALA A 317 -18.33 -15.92 -5.73
CA ALA A 317 -19.76 -16.13 -5.57
C ALA A 317 -20.46 -15.87 -6.91
N LEU A 318 -21.31 -16.81 -7.33
CA LEU A 318 -22.19 -16.72 -8.50
C LEU A 318 -21.48 -16.64 -9.87
N GLY A 319 -20.18 -16.98 -9.95
CA GLY A 319 -19.43 -17.05 -11.21
C GLY A 319 -19.16 -15.69 -11.87
N SER A 320 -19.21 -14.61 -11.10
CA SER A 320 -19.14 -13.23 -11.60
C SER A 320 -17.72 -12.63 -11.61
N GLY A 321 -16.85 -13.09 -10.71
CA GLY A 321 -15.45 -12.70 -10.64
C GLY A 321 -14.54 -13.58 -11.49
N SER A 322 -13.79 -12.98 -12.41
CA SER A 322 -12.93 -13.71 -13.35
C SER A 322 -11.49 -13.87 -12.84
N LEU A 323 -10.86 -14.98 -13.22
CA LEU A 323 -9.42 -15.17 -13.17
C LEU A 323 -8.86 -15.22 -14.60
N THR A 324 -7.99 -14.28 -14.94
CA THR A 324 -7.29 -14.26 -16.23
C THR A 324 -5.79 -14.38 -15.99
N ILE A 325 -5.15 -15.35 -16.64
CA ILE A 325 -3.70 -15.56 -16.57
C ILE A 325 -3.13 -15.60 -17.98
N THR A 326 -2.18 -14.70 -18.27
CA THR A 326 -1.51 -14.62 -19.58
C THR A 326 -0.01 -14.53 -19.42
N ARG A 327 0.74 -15.15 -20.34
CA ARG A 327 2.21 -15.02 -20.46
C ARG A 327 2.98 -15.25 -19.14
N SER A 328 2.45 -16.07 -18.25
CA SER A 328 2.94 -16.24 -16.88
C SER A 328 3.50 -17.63 -16.64
N LEU A 329 4.45 -17.74 -15.71
CA LEU A 329 5.19 -18.95 -15.41
C LEU A 329 4.85 -19.46 -14.00
N PHE A 330 4.55 -20.75 -13.85
CA PHE A 330 4.28 -21.39 -12.56
C PHE A 330 5.26 -22.56 -12.39
N VAL A 331 6.15 -22.47 -11.40
CA VAL A 331 7.22 -23.44 -11.14
C VAL A 331 7.19 -23.87 -9.68
N ALA A 332 7.34 -25.18 -9.42
CA ALA A 332 7.56 -25.74 -8.09
C ALA A 332 6.52 -25.38 -6.99
N ASN A 333 5.33 -24.90 -7.35
CA ASN A 333 4.27 -24.58 -6.39
C ASN A 333 3.60 -25.85 -5.86
N ARG A 334 3.27 -25.89 -4.56
CA ARG A 334 2.78 -27.11 -3.87
C ARG A 334 1.52 -26.83 -3.05
N ALA A 335 0.62 -27.81 -2.97
CA ALA A 335 -0.63 -27.78 -2.22
C ALA A 335 -0.88 -29.11 -1.50
#